data_AF-A0A7C7RTP5-F1
#
_entry.id   AF-A0A7C7RTP5-F1
#
_cell.length_a   1.000
_cell.length_b   1.000
_cell.length_c   1.000
_cell.angle_alpha   90.00
_cell.angle_beta   90.00
_cell.angle_gamma   90.00
#
_symmetry.space_group_name_H-M   'P 1'
#
loop_
_entity.id
_entity.type
_entity.pdbx_description
1 polymer ?
#
loop_
_entity_poly.entity_id
_entity_poly.type
_entity_poly.pdbx_seq_one_letter_code
_entity_poly.pdbx_strand_id
1 'polypeptide(L)'
;MLLLFYHVAGESQMLDTPHYRGTIPRRHETLNRQRSEPLSEPYYDVIRPHGGVLTDRVLRGEVREAVRERAEHMVRVPLGRMGLSDLELLATGAFSPLTGFMLKADYDRCVEEMRLANGLVWSIPVTLAVEKDLADHIREGQEVALCEGERVLAV
;
A
#
# COMPACT_ATOMS: atom_id res chain seq x y z
N MET A 1 -0.88 22.19 -32.48
CA MET A 1 -1.97 23.15 -32.76
C MET A 1 -2.64 22.75 -34.06
N LEU A 2 -3.79 22.07 -33.97
CA LEU A 2 -4.84 22.01 -35.01
C LEU A 2 -6.04 21.26 -34.41
N LEU A 3 -7.05 22.06 -34.07
CA LEU A 3 -8.40 21.65 -33.71
C LEU A 3 -9.20 21.43 -35.00
N LEU A 4 -9.90 20.31 -35.11
CA LEU A 4 -10.94 20.11 -36.12
C LEU A 4 -12.27 19.87 -35.41
N PHE A 5 -13.11 20.90 -35.42
CA PHE A 5 -14.53 20.83 -35.10
C PHE A 5 -15.29 20.33 -36.33
N TYR A 6 -16.15 19.32 -36.17
CA TYR A 6 -17.24 19.07 -37.10
C TYR A 6 -18.56 19.44 -36.43
N HIS A 7 -19.26 20.37 -37.09
CA HIS A 7 -20.62 20.80 -36.80
C HIS A 7 -21.58 19.95 -37.64
N VAL A 8 -22.49 19.21 -36.99
CA VAL A 8 -23.67 18.62 -37.62
C VAL A 8 -24.88 19.16 -36.87
N ALA A 9 -25.68 19.95 -37.58
CA ALA A 9 -27.01 20.36 -37.16
C ALA A 9 -28.01 19.24 -37.53
N GLY A 10 -28.83 18.82 -36.57
CA GLY A 10 -29.84 17.78 -36.76
C GLY A 10 -30.71 17.62 -35.52
N GLU A 11 -31.80 18.38 -35.52
CA GLU A 11 -33.09 18.28 -34.81
C GLU A 11 -33.27 17.42 -33.53
N SER A 12 -33.86 18.11 -32.55
CA SER A 12 -34.37 17.68 -31.25
C SER A 12 -35.10 16.33 -31.18
N GLN A 13 -34.63 15.49 -30.25
CA GLN A 13 -35.52 14.77 -29.34
C GLN A 13 -35.07 15.06 -27.90
N MET A 14 -35.97 15.67 -27.13
CA MET A 14 -35.78 16.03 -25.73
C MET A 14 -35.74 14.77 -24.86
N LEU A 15 -34.56 14.39 -24.39
CA LEU A 15 -34.39 13.57 -23.20
C LEU A 15 -33.94 14.48 -22.05
N ASP A 16 -34.78 14.52 -21.02
CA ASP A 16 -34.70 15.42 -19.88
C ASP A 16 -33.51 15.06 -18.98
N THR A 17 -32.33 15.65 -19.24
CA THR A 17 -31.18 15.56 -18.35
C THR A 17 -31.17 16.78 -17.42
N PRO A 18 -31.27 16.61 -16.09
CA PRO A 18 -31.26 17.75 -15.19
C PRO A 18 -29.89 18.43 -15.21
N HIS A 19 -29.89 19.67 -15.69
CA HIS A 19 -28.78 20.61 -15.51
C HIS A 19 -28.50 20.79 -14.01
N TYR A 20 -27.30 20.41 -13.55
CA TYR A 20 -26.85 20.72 -12.20
C TYR A 20 -26.53 22.22 -12.10
N ARG A 21 -27.57 23.03 -11.86
CA ARG A 21 -27.47 24.45 -11.54
C ARG A 21 -27.75 24.64 -10.06
N GLY A 22 -26.82 24.18 -9.22
CA GLY A 22 -26.87 24.38 -7.78
C GLY A 22 -26.23 25.71 -7.39
N THR A 23 -27.04 26.72 -7.07
CA THR A 23 -26.60 27.92 -6.36
C THR A 23 -26.17 27.51 -4.95
N ILE A 24 -24.94 27.81 -4.51
CA ILE A 24 -24.49 27.52 -3.13
C ILE A 24 -25.22 28.49 -2.18
N PRO A 25 -26.14 28.02 -1.31
CA PRO A 25 -26.79 28.92 -0.36
C PRO A 25 -25.83 29.19 0.80
N ARG A 26 -25.60 30.48 1.12
CA ARG A 26 -24.91 30.92 2.33
C ARG A 26 -25.72 30.44 3.54
N ARG A 27 -25.29 29.35 4.17
CA ARG A 27 -26.00 28.70 5.28
C ARG A 27 -25.54 29.29 6.63
N HIS A 28 -26.07 30.45 7.02
CA HIS A 28 -26.22 30.79 8.43
C HIS A 28 -27.71 31.04 8.66
N GLU A 29 -28.25 30.49 9.75
CA GLU A 29 -29.65 30.62 10.20
C GLU A 29 -30.72 29.78 9.46
N THR A 30 -30.78 28.46 9.75
CA THR A 30 -32.06 27.69 9.94
C THR A 30 -31.88 26.20 10.28
N LEU A 31 -30.70 25.74 10.71
CA LEU A 31 -30.40 24.31 10.88
C LEU A 31 -30.69 23.73 12.29
N ASN A 32 -31.73 24.18 12.98
CA ASN A 32 -31.99 23.70 14.36
C ASN A 32 -33.38 23.09 14.62
N ARG A 33 -34.10 22.62 13.59
CA ARG A 33 -35.42 21.97 13.77
C ARG A 33 -35.56 20.54 13.19
N GLN A 34 -34.50 19.93 12.66
CA GLN A 34 -34.57 18.56 12.12
C GLN A 34 -33.36 17.71 12.52
N ARG A 35 -33.16 17.49 13.83
CA ARG A 35 -32.19 16.51 14.37
C ARG A 35 -32.81 15.65 15.47
N SER A 36 -34.02 15.16 15.24
CA SER A 36 -34.70 14.22 16.15
C SER A 36 -34.87 12.81 15.56
N GLU A 37 -34.13 12.47 14.50
CA GLU A 37 -33.95 11.07 14.14
C GLU A 37 -32.70 10.57 14.86
N PRO A 38 -32.78 9.48 15.66
CA PRO A 38 -31.58 8.86 16.17
C PRO A 38 -30.72 8.45 14.97
N LEU A 39 -29.44 8.83 14.98
CA LEU A 39 -28.48 8.30 14.03
C LEU A 39 -28.58 6.77 14.13
N SER A 40 -29.16 6.14 13.12
CA SER A 40 -29.23 4.68 13.01
C SER A 40 -27.83 4.13 13.24
N GLU A 41 -27.74 3.08 14.06
CA GLU A 41 -26.56 2.34 14.55
C GLU A 41 -25.19 2.69 13.94
N PRO A 42 -24.12 2.76 14.77
CA PRO A 42 -22.81 3.22 14.33
C PRO A 42 -22.33 2.46 13.08
N TYR A 43 -22.34 3.16 11.94
CA TYR A 43 -21.83 2.69 10.68
C TYR A 43 -20.30 2.63 10.75
N TYR A 44 -19.75 1.55 11.30
CA TYR A 44 -18.31 1.29 11.23
C TYR A 44 -18.05 -0.19 10.95
N ASP A 45 -18.44 -0.62 9.76
CA ASP A 45 -17.73 -1.73 9.14
C ASP A 45 -16.34 -1.21 8.76
N VAL A 46 -15.30 -1.73 9.41
CA VAL A 46 -13.92 -1.27 9.21
C VAL A 46 -13.49 -1.70 7.80
N ILE A 47 -12.90 -0.77 7.04
CA ILE A 47 -12.41 -1.06 5.68
C ILE A 47 -11.43 -2.25 5.76
N ARG A 48 -11.69 -3.28 4.96
CA ARG A 48 -10.82 -4.46 4.89
C ARG A 48 -9.40 -4.07 4.40
N PRO A 49 -8.35 -4.75 4.89
CA PRO A 49 -7.00 -4.55 4.38
C PRO A 49 -6.92 -4.71 2.86
N HIS A 50 -5.97 -4.03 2.24
CA HIS A 50 -5.70 -4.22 0.82
C HIS A 50 -5.24 -5.67 0.56
N GLY A 51 -5.83 -6.33 -0.45
CA GLY A 51 -5.69 -7.78 -0.65
C GLY A 51 -6.59 -8.65 0.25
N GLY A 52 -7.42 -8.04 1.09
CA GLY A 52 -8.44 -8.71 1.91
C GLY A 52 -7.96 -9.24 3.26
N VAL A 53 -6.64 -9.38 3.46
CA VAL A 53 -6.03 -9.92 4.69
C VAL A 53 -4.87 -9.01 5.11
N LEU A 54 -4.79 -8.70 6.41
CA LEU A 54 -3.67 -7.98 6.99
C LEU A 54 -2.47 -8.92 7.12
N THR A 55 -1.32 -8.51 6.57
CA THR A 55 -0.08 -9.26 6.63
C THR A 55 0.73 -8.87 7.88
N ASP A 56 0.50 -9.54 9.01
CA ASP A 56 1.32 -9.38 10.22
C ASP A 56 2.53 -10.33 10.17
N ARG A 57 3.75 -9.77 10.14
CA ARG A 57 5.01 -10.52 10.08
C ARG A 57 5.84 -10.36 11.35
N VAL A 58 5.28 -9.78 12.42
CA VAL A 58 5.97 -9.64 13.70
C VAL A 58 6.00 -11.00 14.42
N LEU A 59 7.20 -11.57 14.55
CA LEU A 59 7.41 -12.79 15.32
C LEU A 59 7.27 -12.54 16.82
N ARG A 60 6.64 -13.48 17.52
CA ARG A 60 6.36 -13.41 18.96
C ARG A 60 6.67 -14.74 19.65
N GLY A 61 6.94 -14.69 20.95
CA GLY A 61 7.19 -15.89 21.76
C GLY A 61 8.40 -16.69 21.30
N GLU A 62 8.31 -18.01 21.40
CA GLU A 62 9.41 -18.95 21.13
C GLU A 62 9.94 -18.85 19.68
N VAL A 63 9.06 -18.59 18.71
CA VAL A 63 9.46 -18.45 17.30
C VAL A 63 10.40 -17.26 17.11
N ARG A 64 10.15 -16.15 17.81
CA ARG A 64 11.03 -14.97 17.77
C ARG A 64 12.42 -15.29 18.30
N GLU A 65 12.50 -15.98 19.44
CA GLU A 65 13.78 -16.35 20.05
C GLU A 65 14.56 -17.32 19.18
N ALA A 66 13.89 -18.35 18.64
CA ALA A 66 14.51 -19.31 17.73
C ALA A 66 15.06 -18.64 16.46
N VAL A 67 14.30 -17.71 15.86
CA VAL A 67 14.78 -16.96 14.69
C VAL A 67 15.94 -16.03 15.05
N ARG A 68 15.88 -15.37 16.22
CA ARG A 68 16.96 -14.52 16.71
C ARG A 68 18.27 -15.30 16.89
N GLU A 69 18.22 -16.49 17.48
CA GLU A 69 19.40 -17.34 17.66
C GLU A 69 20.01 -17.74 16.31
N ARG A 70 19.18 -18.22 15.36
CA ARG A 70 19.66 -18.56 14.01
C ARG A 70 20.28 -17.37 13.27
N ALA A 71 19.75 -16.17 13.49
CA ALA A 71 20.22 -14.95 12.84
C ALA A 71 21.65 -14.56 13.25
N GLU A 72 22.16 -15.01 14.39
CA GLU A 72 23.54 -14.72 14.85
C GLU A 72 24.60 -15.26 13.88
N HIS A 73 24.25 -16.29 13.12
CA HIS A 73 25.16 -16.96 12.18
C HIS A 73 24.89 -16.59 10.71
N MET A 74 23.97 -15.65 10.44
CA MET A 74 23.60 -15.25 9.10
C MET A 74 24.46 -14.09 8.59
N VAL A 75 24.55 -13.98 7.26
CA VAL A 75 25.08 -12.77 6.62
C VAL A 75 24.20 -11.59 7.01
N ARG A 76 24.82 -10.52 7.50
CA ARG A 76 24.12 -9.31 7.94
C ARG A 76 23.97 -8.32 6.80
N VAL A 77 22.76 -7.84 6.61
CA VAL A 77 22.40 -6.77 5.68
C VAL A 77 22.01 -5.53 6.48
N PRO A 78 22.86 -4.49 6.53
CA PRO A 78 22.54 -3.27 7.24
C PRO A 78 21.44 -2.49 6.50
N LEU A 79 20.46 -1.98 7.25
CA LEU A 79 19.40 -1.15 6.70
C LEU A 79 19.68 0.34 6.91
N GLY A 80 19.52 1.10 5.83
CA GLY A 80 19.41 2.56 5.90
C GLY A 80 18.02 3.01 6.37
N ARG A 81 17.84 4.32 6.56
CA ARG A 81 16.60 4.92 7.06
C ARG A 81 15.33 4.50 6.29
N MET A 82 15.41 4.46 4.96
CA MET A 82 14.28 4.04 4.12
C MET A 82 13.97 2.56 4.32
N GLY A 83 14.99 1.69 4.28
CA GLY A 83 14.82 0.26 4.48
C GLY A 83 14.26 -0.09 5.87
N LEU A 84 14.61 0.68 6.91
CA LEU A 84 14.02 0.54 8.25
C LEU A 84 12.53 0.89 8.25
N SER A 85 12.16 2.00 7.60
CA SER A 85 10.76 2.40 7.45
C SER A 85 9.96 1.36 6.67
N ASP A 86 10.48 0.89 5.55
CA ASP A 86 9.82 -0.13 4.73
C ASP A 86 9.69 -1.45 5.48
N LEU A 87 10.72 -1.85 6.24
CA LEU A 87 10.68 -3.04 7.07
C LEU A 87 9.57 -2.94 8.13
N GLU A 88 9.40 -1.79 8.77
CA GLU A 88 8.32 -1.59 9.76
C GLU A 88 6.93 -1.68 9.11
N LEU A 89 6.75 -1.07 7.94
CA LEU A 89 5.48 -1.09 7.20
C LEU A 89 5.15 -2.49 6.64
N LEU A 90 6.16 -3.25 6.20
CA LEU A 90 6.03 -4.66 5.84
C LEU A 90 5.70 -5.51 7.08
N ALA A 91 6.38 -5.27 8.20
CA ALA A 91 6.24 -6.09 9.41
C ALA A 91 4.84 -5.96 10.03
N THR A 92 4.31 -4.74 10.07
CA THR A 92 3.03 -4.41 10.71
C THR A 92 1.82 -4.55 9.79
N GLY A 93 2.04 -4.86 8.51
CA GLY A 93 0.98 -5.07 7.53
C GLY A 93 0.44 -3.80 6.89
N ALA A 94 1.05 -2.64 7.15
CA ALA A 94 0.71 -1.40 6.45
C ALA A 94 0.90 -1.52 4.92
N PHE A 95 1.79 -2.41 4.49
CA PHE A 95 2.00 -2.76 3.08
C PHE A 95 1.28 -4.02 2.60
N SER A 96 0.24 -4.48 3.30
CA SER A 96 -0.59 -5.59 2.82
C SER A 96 -1.04 -5.33 1.37
N PRO A 97 -0.89 -6.29 0.46
CA PRO A 97 -0.66 -7.73 0.68
C PRO A 97 0.83 -8.17 0.67
N LEU A 98 1.79 -7.25 0.62
CA LEU A 98 3.20 -7.62 0.55
C LEU A 98 3.63 -8.40 1.81
N THR A 99 4.30 -9.53 1.62
CA THR A 99 4.80 -10.40 2.69
C THR A 99 6.30 -10.21 2.99
N GLY A 100 6.93 -9.30 2.27
CA GLY A 100 8.35 -8.96 2.33
C GLY A 100 8.70 -7.95 1.23
N PHE A 101 10.00 -7.66 1.07
CA PHE A 101 10.47 -6.88 -0.08
C PHE A 101 10.12 -7.59 -1.39
N MET A 102 9.82 -6.81 -2.43
CA MET A 102 9.38 -7.34 -3.71
C MET A 102 10.44 -8.24 -4.35
N LEU A 103 9.99 -9.40 -4.81
CA LEU A 103 10.74 -10.20 -5.76
C LEU A 103 10.56 -9.65 -7.17
N LYS A 104 11.40 -10.13 -8.10
CA LYS A 104 11.46 -9.63 -9.48
C LYS A 104 10.08 -9.55 -10.16
N ALA A 105 9.24 -10.57 -10.01
CA ALA A 105 7.93 -10.62 -10.66
C ALA A 105 6.97 -9.51 -10.19
N ASP A 106 6.96 -9.21 -8.88
CA ASP A 106 6.16 -8.10 -8.34
C ASP A 106 6.76 -6.75 -8.73
N TYR A 107 8.10 -6.64 -8.70
CA TYR A 107 8.81 -5.42 -9.07
C TYR A 107 8.54 -5.02 -10.52
N ASP A 108 8.76 -5.94 -11.47
CA ASP A 108 8.61 -5.67 -12.90
C ASP A 108 7.19 -5.16 -13.21
N ARG A 109 6.16 -5.86 -12.71
CA ARG A 109 4.76 -5.46 -12.92
C ARG A 109 4.38 -4.19 -12.17
N CYS A 110 4.98 -3.93 -11.01
CA CYS A 110 4.73 -2.69 -10.29
C CYS A 110 5.22 -1.49 -11.11
N VAL A 111 6.41 -1.61 -11.71
CA VAL A 111 7.02 -0.55 -12.51
C VAL A 111 6.30 -0.37 -13.85
N GLU A 112 5.95 -1.47 -14.52
CA GLU A 112 5.40 -1.44 -15.88
C GLU A 112 3.87 -1.25 -15.92
N GLU A 113 3.15 -1.83 -14.95
CA GLU A 113 1.69 -1.95 -14.97
C GLU A 113 1.00 -1.35 -13.75
N MET A 114 1.76 -0.84 -12.76
CA MET A 114 1.25 -0.42 -11.46
C MET A 114 0.45 -1.54 -10.75
N ARG A 115 0.93 -2.78 -10.84
CA ARG A 115 0.31 -3.95 -10.24
C ARG A 115 1.33 -4.92 -9.65
N LEU A 116 0.91 -5.66 -8.63
CA LEU A 116 1.64 -6.85 -8.16
C LEU A 116 1.45 -8.03 -9.14
N ALA A 117 2.26 -9.08 -8.98
CA ALA A 117 2.18 -10.31 -9.75
C ALA A 117 0.79 -10.96 -9.70
N ASN A 118 0.08 -10.83 -8.58
CA ASN A 118 -1.29 -11.31 -8.40
C ASN A 118 -2.38 -10.40 -9.02
N GLY A 119 -2.00 -9.28 -9.65
CA GLY A 119 -2.89 -8.35 -10.34
C GLY A 119 -3.47 -7.23 -9.47
N LEU A 120 -3.23 -7.22 -8.16
CA LEU A 120 -3.64 -6.12 -7.28
C LEU A 120 -2.89 -4.83 -7.64
N VAL A 121 -3.57 -3.68 -7.52
CA VAL A 121 -3.00 -2.37 -7.84
C VAL A 121 -1.93 -2.02 -6.81
N TRP A 122 -0.74 -1.65 -7.29
CA TRP A 122 0.37 -1.20 -6.46
C TRP A 122 1.35 -0.40 -7.32
N SER A 123 1.62 0.85 -6.95
CA SER A 123 2.34 1.80 -7.82
C SER A 123 3.72 2.20 -7.32
N ILE A 124 4.15 1.72 -6.15
CA ILE A 124 5.40 2.11 -5.51
C ILE A 124 6.24 0.85 -5.22
N PRO A 125 7.34 0.61 -5.93
CA PRO A 125 8.21 -0.53 -5.66
C PRO A 125 8.77 -0.49 -4.23
N VAL A 126 8.71 -1.63 -3.53
CA VAL A 126 9.27 -1.79 -2.17
C VAL A 126 10.41 -2.79 -2.24
N THR A 127 11.64 -2.31 -2.34
CA THR A 127 12.84 -3.14 -2.62
C THR A 127 13.88 -3.02 -1.52
N LEU A 128 14.62 -4.09 -1.26
CA LEU A 128 15.79 -4.08 -0.38
C LEU A 128 17.04 -3.71 -1.18
N ALA A 129 17.47 -2.45 -1.10
CA ALA A 129 18.72 -2.04 -1.70
C ALA A 129 19.90 -2.56 -0.88
N VAL A 130 20.89 -3.16 -1.55
CA VAL A 130 22.12 -3.69 -0.96
C VAL A 130 23.32 -3.25 -1.80
N GLU A 131 24.45 -3.02 -1.14
CA GLU A 131 25.71 -2.74 -1.83
C GLU A 131 26.15 -3.94 -2.66
N LYS A 132 26.75 -3.67 -3.82
CA LYS A 132 27.13 -4.72 -4.78
C LYS A 132 28.05 -5.77 -4.16
N ASP A 133 29.05 -5.35 -3.40
CA ASP A 133 30.02 -6.26 -2.77
C ASP A 133 29.33 -7.22 -1.79
N LEU A 134 28.31 -6.75 -1.06
CA LEU A 134 27.51 -7.60 -0.17
C LEU A 134 26.62 -8.55 -0.98
N ALA A 135 25.98 -8.04 -2.04
CA ALA A 135 25.11 -8.84 -2.90
C ALA A 135 25.85 -10.01 -3.55
N ASP A 136 27.11 -9.80 -3.97
CA ASP A 136 27.97 -10.82 -4.57
C ASP A 136 28.27 -12.00 -3.61
N HIS A 137 28.06 -11.82 -2.30
CA HIS A 137 28.23 -12.83 -1.26
C HIS A 137 26.91 -13.51 -0.81
N ILE A 138 25.77 -13.10 -1.37
CA ILE A 138 24.46 -13.66 -1.03
C ILE A 138 23.98 -14.53 -2.20
N ARG A 139 23.49 -15.73 -1.89
CA ARG A 139 22.95 -16.66 -2.90
C ARG A 139 21.42 -16.69 -2.85
N GLU A 140 20.81 -17.00 -3.98
CA GLU A 140 19.37 -17.27 -4.02
C GLU A 140 18.99 -18.38 -3.03
N GLY A 141 17.94 -18.16 -2.25
CA GLY A 141 17.47 -19.07 -1.21
C GLY A 141 18.25 -19.02 0.11
N GLN A 142 19.29 -18.18 0.22
CA GLN A 142 20.01 -17.96 1.46
C GLN A 142 19.22 -17.02 2.39
N GLU A 143 19.06 -17.41 3.66
CA GLU A 143 18.55 -16.51 4.70
C GLU A 143 19.63 -15.48 5.11
N VAL A 144 19.21 -14.24 5.34
CA VAL A 144 20.08 -13.13 5.73
C VAL A 144 19.45 -12.37 6.89
N ALA A 145 20.27 -11.79 7.78
CA ALA A 145 19.78 -11.00 8.90
C ALA A 145 19.72 -9.51 8.51
N LEU A 146 18.54 -8.88 8.58
CA LEU A 146 18.39 -7.43 8.39
C LEU A 146 18.67 -6.70 9.71
N CYS A 147 19.57 -5.72 9.67
CA CYS A 147 20.14 -5.12 10.89
C CYS A 147 20.11 -3.59 10.93
N GLU A 148 19.97 -3.04 12.15
CA GLU A 148 20.26 -1.65 12.49
C GLU A 148 21.44 -1.62 13.46
N GLY A 149 22.63 -1.27 12.96
CA GLY A 149 23.87 -1.45 13.72
C GLY A 149 24.06 -2.91 14.13
N GLU A 150 24.22 -3.16 15.44
CA GLU A 150 24.38 -4.51 15.98
C GLU A 150 23.07 -5.28 16.14
N ARG A 151 21.92 -4.58 16.08
CA ARG A 151 20.61 -5.15 16.35
C ARG A 151 20.04 -5.84 15.10
N VAL A 152 19.77 -7.14 15.21
CA VAL A 152 18.96 -7.88 14.22
C VAL A 152 17.47 -7.52 14.39
N LEU A 153 16.83 -7.19 13.28
CA LEU A 153 15.42 -6.80 13.20
C LEU A 153 14.55 -7.85 12.51
N ALA A 154 15.06 -8.49 11.46
CA ALA A 154 14.36 -9.51 10.69
C ALA A 154 15.33 -10.51 10.05
N VAL A 155 14.78 -11.63 9.58
CA VAL A 155 15.45 -12.66 8.78
C VAL A 155 14.63 -12.90 7.51
#